data_AF-A0A4Z0MV80-F1
#
_entry.id   AF-A0A4Z0MV80-F1
#
_cell.length_a   1.000
_cell.length_b   1.000
_cell.length_c   1.000
_cell.angle_alpha   90.00
_cell.angle_beta   90.00
_cell.angle_gamma   90.00
#
_symmetry.space_group_name_H-M   'P 1'
#
loop_
_entity.id
_entity.type
_entity.pdbx_description
1 polymer ?
#
loop_
_entity_poly.entity_id
_entity_poly.type
_entity_poly.pdbx_seq_one_letter_code
_entity_poly.pdbx_strand_id
1 'polypeptide(L)'
;MWQQLIAFLIPPKKAVTAMQVPPAIAEGTATIAQCQQLLLSQLQSGEYVLSSSDKEGHRTLCYYRRAFLYAEVGDDGTSLLRLANEQVMLDYVWRSNASKLVQVDGNYQWSYDLTEEEKLERWQAIVARLTPFTAASKRFVAQVVADFAALERE
;
A
#
# COMPACT_ATOMS: atom_id res chain seq x y z
N MET A 1 -60.30 -4.58 25.55
CA MET A 1 -59.52 -3.33 25.42
C MET A 1 -58.13 -3.78 24.90
N TRP A 2 -57.95 -3.97 23.58
CA TRP A 2 -57.30 -3.02 22.64
C TRP A 2 -55.99 -2.47 23.25
N GLN A 3 -54.75 -2.70 22.77
CA GLN A 3 -54.14 -2.73 21.41
C GLN A 3 -52.75 -3.43 21.47
N GLN A 4 -52.39 -4.34 20.54
CA GLN A 4 -51.57 -4.16 19.32
C GLN A 4 -50.09 -3.76 19.55
N LEU A 5 -49.13 -4.67 19.30
CA LEU A 5 -48.31 -4.82 18.08
C LEU A 5 -47.26 -3.71 17.87
N ILE A 6 -45.97 -4.07 17.95
CA ILE A 6 -44.96 -3.97 16.88
C ILE A 6 -43.78 -4.85 17.31
N ALA A 7 -43.68 -6.01 16.67
CA ALA A 7 -42.41 -6.67 16.41
C ALA A 7 -41.92 -6.19 15.04
N PHE A 8 -40.61 -6.25 14.84
CA PHE A 8 -39.82 -6.11 13.60
C PHE A 8 -38.91 -4.88 13.46
N LEU A 9 -37.65 -5.23 13.15
CA LEU A 9 -36.61 -4.46 12.45
C LEU A 9 -35.75 -3.51 13.30
N ILE A 10 -35.03 -4.09 14.26
CA ILE A 10 -33.65 -3.63 14.50
C ILE A 10 -32.75 -4.61 13.74
N PRO A 11 -32.12 -4.20 12.60
CA PRO A 11 -31.07 -5.02 12.03
C PRO A 11 -29.94 -5.13 13.07
N PRO A 12 -29.33 -6.32 13.27
CA PRO A 12 -28.19 -6.44 14.15
C PRO A 12 -27.13 -5.46 13.64
N LYS A 13 -26.66 -4.56 14.52
CA LYS A 13 -25.51 -3.71 14.27
C LYS A 13 -24.43 -4.63 13.69
N LYS A 14 -24.09 -4.44 12.40
CA LYS A 14 -22.92 -5.08 11.81
C LYS A 14 -21.79 -4.84 12.79
N ALA A 15 -21.18 -5.92 13.26
CA ALA A 15 -19.89 -5.85 13.90
C ALA A 15 -19.02 -5.01 12.96
N VAL A 16 -18.63 -3.82 13.42
CA VAL A 16 -17.55 -3.08 12.81
C VAL A 16 -16.37 -4.02 12.98
N THR A 17 -16.06 -4.76 11.91
CA THR A 17 -14.86 -5.58 11.82
C THR A 17 -13.75 -4.68 12.32
N ALA A 18 -13.12 -5.09 13.42
CA ALA A 18 -11.99 -4.39 13.97
C ALA A 18 -11.09 -4.03 12.78
N MET A 19 -10.85 -2.74 12.55
CA MET A 19 -9.73 -2.31 11.73
C MET A 19 -8.51 -2.91 12.42
N GLN A 20 -8.09 -4.10 11.98
CA GLN A 20 -6.83 -4.67 12.37
C GLN A 20 -5.80 -3.73 11.77
N VAL A 21 -5.31 -2.84 12.61
CA VAL A 21 -4.02 -2.21 12.44
C VAL A 21 -3.05 -3.37 12.19
N PRO A 22 -2.18 -3.30 11.16
CA PRO A 22 -1.17 -4.32 10.92
C PRO A 22 -0.46 -4.63 12.25
N PRO A 23 -0.06 -5.89 12.52
CA PRO A 23 0.77 -6.18 13.68
C PRO A 23 2.00 -5.28 13.59
N ALA A 24 2.04 -4.27 14.47
CA ALA A 24 3.18 -3.40 14.60
C ALA A 24 4.35 -4.31 14.96
N ILE A 25 5.41 -4.29 14.16
CA ILE A 25 6.64 -4.95 14.57
C ILE A 25 7.06 -4.24 15.85
N ALA A 26 7.18 -4.99 16.95
CA ALA A 26 7.54 -4.44 18.25
C ALA A 26 8.79 -3.54 18.08
N GLU A 27 8.65 -2.27 18.46
CA GLU A 27 9.70 -1.26 18.31
C GLU A 27 10.97 -1.76 19.04
N GLY A 28 12.05 -1.97 18.29
CA GLY A 28 13.39 -2.23 18.83
C GLY A 28 14.11 -3.51 18.40
N THR A 29 13.48 -4.46 17.69
CA THR A 29 14.16 -5.73 17.29
C THR A 29 13.90 -6.22 15.86
N ALA A 30 13.17 -5.47 15.04
CA ALA A 30 12.95 -5.85 13.64
C ALA A 30 14.27 -5.85 12.85
N THR A 31 14.51 -6.87 12.04
CA THR A 31 15.55 -6.83 11.01
C THR A 31 14.97 -6.35 9.69
N ILE A 32 15.84 -5.92 8.75
CA ILE A 32 15.42 -5.55 7.38
C ILE A 32 14.66 -6.70 6.73
N ALA A 33 15.20 -7.93 6.84
CA ALA A 33 14.57 -9.12 6.28
C ALA A 33 13.17 -9.38 6.84
N GLN A 34 12.98 -9.17 8.16
CA GLN A 34 11.65 -9.28 8.79
C GLN A 34 10.68 -8.22 8.28
N CYS A 35 11.14 -6.97 8.10
CA CYS A 35 10.30 -5.91 7.55
C CYS A 35 9.88 -6.22 6.10
N GLN A 36 10.81 -6.70 5.27
CA GLN A 36 10.55 -7.11 3.89
C GLN A 36 9.56 -8.28 3.83
N GLN A 37 9.75 -9.31 4.66
CA GLN A 37 8.85 -10.45 4.73
C GLN A 37 7.44 -10.04 5.21
N LEU A 38 7.35 -9.13 6.19
CA LEU A 38 6.06 -8.61 6.63
C LEU A 38 5.37 -7.83 5.52
N LEU A 39 6.08 -6.95 4.82
CA LEU A 39 5.54 -6.22 3.67
C LEU A 39 4.99 -7.18 2.60
N LEU A 40 5.79 -8.18 2.22
CA LEU A 40 5.41 -9.20 1.24
C LEU A 40 4.14 -9.94 1.64
N SER A 41 4.12 -10.51 2.85
CA SER A 41 2.97 -11.27 3.36
C SER A 41 1.69 -10.42 3.45
N GLN A 42 1.79 -9.17 3.89
CA GLN A 42 0.64 -8.27 4.00
C GLN A 42 0.11 -7.83 2.63
N LEU A 43 0.99 -7.58 1.67
CA LEU A 43 0.55 -7.31 0.30
C LEU A 43 -0.10 -8.56 -0.31
N GLN A 44 0.56 -9.72 -0.23
CA GLN A 44 0.11 -10.97 -0.84
C GLN A 44 -1.20 -11.52 -0.27
N SER A 45 -1.56 -11.17 0.96
CA SER A 45 -2.89 -11.48 1.52
C SER A 45 -4.02 -10.84 0.70
N GLY A 46 -3.74 -9.77 -0.06
CA GLY A 46 -4.74 -8.99 -0.79
C GLY A 46 -5.62 -8.13 0.11
N GLU A 47 -5.26 -8.02 1.39
CA GLU A 47 -5.96 -7.22 2.40
C GLU A 47 -5.30 -5.87 2.62
N TYR A 48 -4.03 -5.70 2.26
CA TYR A 48 -3.29 -4.46 2.45
C TYR A 48 -2.68 -3.93 1.16
N VAL A 49 -2.37 -2.64 1.20
CA VAL A 49 -1.88 -1.88 0.06
C VAL A 49 -0.96 -0.76 0.53
N LEU A 50 0.01 -0.40 -0.31
CA LEU A 50 0.71 0.88 -0.20
C LEU A 50 0.04 1.85 -1.16
N SER A 51 -0.56 2.90 -0.63
CA SER A 51 -1.20 3.95 -1.44
C SER A 51 -0.64 5.32 -1.11
N SER A 52 -0.63 6.20 -2.10
CA SER A 52 -0.32 7.62 -1.94
C SER A 52 -1.32 8.41 -2.76
N SER A 53 -1.77 9.54 -2.22
CA SER A 53 -2.60 10.49 -2.94
C SER A 53 -2.11 11.88 -2.58
N ASP A 54 -1.68 12.62 -3.59
CA ASP A 54 -1.22 14.00 -3.46
C ASP A 54 -1.70 14.81 -4.65
N LYS A 55 -1.15 16.02 -4.81
CA LYS A 55 -1.52 16.93 -5.90
C LYS A 55 -1.19 16.39 -7.30
N GLU A 56 -0.25 15.44 -7.39
CA GLU A 56 0.25 14.94 -8.68
C GLU A 56 -0.52 13.70 -9.14
N GLY A 57 -1.28 13.06 -8.23
CA GLY A 57 -2.12 11.94 -8.58
C GLY A 57 -2.38 10.95 -7.45
N HIS A 58 -2.94 9.81 -7.84
CA HIS A 58 -3.22 8.68 -6.99
C HIS A 58 -2.42 7.46 -7.43
N ARG A 59 -1.69 6.86 -6.49
CA ARG A 59 -0.74 5.75 -6.71
C ARG A 59 -1.06 4.62 -5.76
N THR A 60 -1.07 3.39 -6.26
CA THR A 60 -1.42 2.19 -5.49
C THR A 60 -0.52 1.02 -5.88
N LEU A 61 0.25 0.51 -4.93
CA LEU A 61 1.00 -0.75 -5.02
C LEU A 61 0.28 -1.84 -4.22
N CYS A 62 -0.20 -2.88 -4.90
CA CYS A 62 -1.03 -3.93 -4.33
C CYS A 62 -0.66 -5.33 -4.85
N TYR A 63 -1.15 -6.37 -4.18
CA TYR A 63 -1.27 -7.70 -4.80
C TYR A 63 -2.72 -7.90 -5.27
N TYR A 64 -2.90 -8.03 -6.58
CA TYR A 64 -4.22 -8.15 -7.20
C TYR A 64 -4.18 -9.24 -8.28
N ARG A 65 -5.17 -10.14 -8.26
CA ARG A 65 -5.27 -11.30 -9.18
C ARG A 65 -3.94 -12.08 -9.32
N ARG A 66 -3.28 -12.36 -8.20
CA ARG A 66 -2.01 -13.12 -8.12
C ARG A 66 -0.81 -12.42 -8.77
N ALA A 67 -0.81 -11.09 -8.83
CA ALA A 67 0.30 -10.30 -9.32
C ALA A 67 0.52 -9.07 -8.44
N PHE A 68 1.77 -8.66 -8.27
CA PHE A 68 2.09 -7.34 -7.73
C PHE A 68 1.87 -6.29 -8.83
N LEU A 69 1.00 -5.33 -8.56
CA LEU A 69 0.65 -4.26 -9.48
C LEU A 69 0.91 -2.91 -8.84
N TYR A 70 1.56 -2.03 -9.59
CA TYR A 70 1.61 -0.60 -9.32
C TYR A 70 0.70 0.10 -10.34
N ALA A 71 -0.36 0.74 -9.85
CA ALA A 71 -1.29 1.52 -10.64
C ALA A 71 -1.21 2.99 -10.24
N GLU A 72 -1.13 3.88 -11.22
CA GLU A 72 -1.00 5.32 -11.03
C GLU A 72 -1.90 6.07 -12.00
N VAL A 73 -2.56 7.11 -11.51
CA VAL A 73 -3.26 8.10 -12.32
C VAL A 73 -2.83 9.47 -11.82
N GLY A 74 -2.19 10.25 -12.67
CA GLY A 74 -1.69 11.58 -12.36
C GLY A 74 -1.76 12.54 -13.53
N ASP A 75 -1.16 13.71 -13.37
CA ASP A 75 -1.15 14.76 -14.39
C ASP A 75 -0.51 14.30 -15.71
N ASP A 76 0.50 13.42 -15.62
CA ASP A 76 1.20 12.82 -16.77
C ASP A 76 0.45 11.62 -17.38
N GLY A 77 -0.73 11.27 -16.85
CA GLY A 77 -1.60 10.23 -17.35
C GLY A 77 -1.72 9.00 -16.44
N THR A 78 -2.15 7.89 -17.04
CA THR A 78 -2.43 6.63 -16.34
C THR A 78 -1.34 5.61 -16.65
N SER A 79 -0.76 5.01 -15.60
CA SER A 79 0.29 4.00 -15.69
C SER A 79 -0.09 2.72 -14.94
N LEU A 80 0.26 1.58 -15.53
CA LEU A 80 0.10 0.27 -14.92
C LEU A 80 1.38 -0.55 -15.11
N LEU A 81 2.00 -0.95 -14.00
CA LEU A 81 3.20 -1.77 -13.99
C LEU A 81 2.93 -3.08 -13.24
N ARG A 82 3.23 -4.20 -13.90
CA ARG A 82 3.27 -5.52 -13.28
C ARG A 82 4.69 -5.81 -12.80
N LEU A 83 4.84 -6.04 -11.50
CA LEU A 83 6.13 -6.42 -10.89
C LEU A 83 6.23 -7.94 -10.87
N ALA A 84 7.25 -8.46 -11.55
CA ALA A 84 7.30 -9.88 -11.95
C ALA A 84 7.37 -10.86 -10.78
N ASN A 85 8.05 -10.49 -9.70
CA ASN A 85 8.24 -11.32 -8.51
C ASN A 85 8.48 -10.47 -7.26
N GLU A 86 8.64 -11.14 -6.13
CA GLU A 86 8.84 -10.53 -4.81
C GLU A 86 10.07 -9.62 -4.75
N GLN A 87 11.20 -10.07 -5.31
CA GLN A 87 12.45 -9.30 -5.32
C GLN A 87 12.29 -8.00 -6.13
N VAL A 88 11.73 -8.10 -7.34
CA VAL A 88 11.47 -6.92 -8.19
C VAL A 88 10.54 -5.93 -7.49
N MET A 89 9.56 -6.42 -6.72
CA MET A 89 8.68 -5.58 -5.92
C MET A 89 9.43 -4.87 -4.78
N LEU A 90 10.26 -5.60 -4.02
CA LEU A 90 11.08 -5.03 -2.96
C LEU A 90 12.06 -3.98 -3.51
N ASP A 91 12.72 -4.27 -4.63
CA ASP A 91 13.64 -3.34 -5.30
C ASP A 91 12.92 -2.09 -5.81
N TYR A 92 11.69 -2.24 -6.29
CA TYR A 92 10.85 -1.11 -6.70
C TYR A 92 10.51 -0.19 -5.53
N VAL A 93 10.04 -0.79 -4.42
CA VAL A 93 9.73 -0.08 -3.19
C VAL A 93 10.97 0.59 -2.60
N TRP A 94 12.11 -0.10 -2.61
CA TRP A 94 13.35 0.43 -2.07
C TRP A 94 13.85 1.64 -2.86
N ARG A 95 13.89 1.56 -4.20
CA ARG A 95 14.38 2.67 -5.05
C ARG A 95 13.68 4.00 -4.78
N SER A 96 12.39 3.97 -4.46
CA SER A 96 11.60 5.17 -4.16
C SER A 96 11.79 5.70 -2.72
N ASN A 97 12.49 4.96 -1.86
CA ASN A 97 12.73 5.31 -0.45
C ASN A 97 14.24 5.32 -0.07
N ALA A 98 15.13 4.97 -1.00
CA ALA A 98 16.57 4.80 -0.78
C ALA A 98 17.37 6.12 -0.82
N SER A 99 16.78 7.23 -0.37
CA SER A 99 17.48 8.51 -0.33
C SER A 99 17.17 9.29 0.95
N LYS A 100 18.12 10.13 1.35
CA LYS A 100 17.97 11.10 2.44
C LYS A 100 18.50 12.45 2.01
N LEU A 101 17.90 13.52 2.54
CA LEU A 101 18.40 14.87 2.36
C LEU A 101 19.47 15.11 3.44
N VAL A 102 20.69 15.45 3.04
CA VAL A 102 21.80 15.78 3.95
C VAL A 102 22.27 17.20 3.70
N GLN A 103 22.73 17.88 4.74
CA GLN A 103 23.35 19.19 4.61
C GLN A 103 24.87 19.04 4.49
N VAL A 104 25.43 19.49 3.38
CA VAL A 104 26.87 19.49 3.10
C VAL A 104 27.27 20.92 2.74
N ASP A 105 28.22 21.49 3.48
CA ASP A 105 28.71 22.86 3.27
C ASP A 105 27.60 23.92 3.17
N GLY A 106 26.59 23.80 4.04
CA GLY A 106 25.47 24.74 4.10
C GLY A 106 24.35 24.47 3.08
N ASN A 107 24.53 23.57 2.12
CA ASN A 107 23.53 23.24 1.10
C ASN A 107 22.90 21.86 1.33
N TYR A 108 21.61 21.72 1.00
CA TYR A 108 20.94 20.42 1.04
C TYR A 108 21.17 19.63 -0.25
N GLN A 109 21.58 18.37 -0.10
CA GLN A 109 21.84 17.45 -1.21
C GLN A 109 21.18 16.09 -0.93
N TRP A 110 20.82 15.38 -1.98
CA TRP A 110 20.35 13.99 -1.87
C TRP A 110 21.55 13.05 -1.73
N SER A 111 21.51 12.22 -0.69
CA SER A 111 22.45 11.12 -0.48
C SER A 111 21.71 9.79 -0.57
N TYR A 112 22.36 8.82 -1.21
CA TYR A 112 21.88 7.44 -1.37
C TYR A 112 22.65 6.46 -0.47
N ASP A 113 23.66 6.95 0.25
CA ASP A 113 24.46 6.18 1.20
C ASP A 113 23.76 6.18 2.56
N LEU A 114 22.96 5.14 2.77
CA LEU A 114 22.23 4.90 4.01
C LEU A 114 22.99 3.87 4.86
N THR A 115 23.13 4.12 6.16
CA THR A 115 23.62 3.09 7.11
C THR A 115 22.61 1.96 7.24
N GLU A 116 23.00 0.82 7.80
CA GLU A 116 22.06 -0.31 8.00
C GLU A 116 20.91 0.06 8.94
N GLU A 117 21.17 0.90 9.95
CA GLU A 117 20.15 1.43 10.85
C GLU A 117 19.16 2.33 10.10
N GLU A 118 19.66 3.24 9.26
CA GLU A 118 18.80 4.10 8.45
C GLU A 118 17.97 3.28 7.44
N LYS A 119 18.57 2.25 6.84
CA LYS A 119 17.83 1.32 5.97
C LYS A 119 16.71 0.62 6.72
N LEU A 120 16.99 0.15 7.93
CA LEU A 120 15.99 -0.48 8.78
C LEU A 120 14.84 0.47 9.10
N GLU A 121 15.14 1.70 9.51
CA GLU A 121 14.13 2.73 9.79
C GLU A 121 13.24 2.99 8.56
N ARG A 122 13.83 3.06 7.37
CA ARG A 122 13.08 3.22 6.11
C ARG A 122 12.15 2.04 5.85
N TRP A 123 12.63 0.81 6.03
CA TRP A 123 11.78 -0.38 5.88
C TRP A 123 10.65 -0.44 6.89
N GLN A 124 10.90 -0.08 8.15
CA GLN A 124 9.87 0.03 9.18
C GLN A 124 8.83 1.10 8.80
N ALA A 125 9.27 2.27 8.32
CA ALA A 125 8.38 3.33 7.86
C ALA A 125 7.52 2.89 6.66
N ILE A 126 8.08 2.13 5.72
CA ILE A 126 7.34 1.56 4.59
C ILE A 126 6.24 0.61 5.09
N VAL A 127 6.57 -0.31 6.01
CA VAL A 127 5.60 -1.24 6.60
C VAL A 127 4.50 -0.48 7.33
N ALA A 128 4.85 0.56 8.09
CA ALA A 128 3.88 1.39 8.82
C ALA A 128 2.89 2.13 7.91
N ARG A 129 3.24 2.33 6.63
CA ARG A 129 2.37 2.94 5.61
C ARG A 129 1.38 1.96 4.98
N LEU A 130 1.44 0.67 5.31
CA LEU A 130 0.45 -0.29 4.84
C LEU A 130 -0.93 0.10 5.36
N THR A 131 -1.87 0.19 4.43
CA THR A 131 -3.27 0.53 4.72
C THR A 131 -4.17 -0.59 4.21
N PRO A 132 -5.38 -0.74 4.78
CA PRO A 132 -6.34 -1.71 4.27
C PRO A 132 -6.66 -1.47 2.80
N PHE A 133 -6.68 -2.55 2.01
CA PHE A 133 -7.02 -2.53 0.59
C PHE A 133 -8.56 -2.46 0.43
N THR A 134 -9.08 -1.26 0.63
CA THR A 134 -10.53 -0.99 0.67
C THR A 134 -11.22 -1.34 -0.65
N ALA A 135 -12.56 -1.44 -0.61
CA ALA A 135 -13.35 -1.63 -1.82
C ALA A 135 -13.16 -0.50 -2.85
N ALA A 136 -12.94 0.74 -2.39
CA ALA A 136 -12.67 1.87 -3.28
C ALA A 136 -11.33 1.71 -4.01
N SER A 137 -10.26 1.40 -3.28
CA SER A 137 -8.94 1.13 -3.86
C SER A 137 -8.96 -0.06 -4.81
N LYS A 138 -9.70 -1.13 -4.49
CA LYS A 138 -9.87 -2.29 -5.37
C LYS A 138 -10.58 -1.94 -6.67
N ARG A 139 -11.60 -1.06 -6.62
CA ARG A 139 -12.28 -0.56 -7.83
C ARG A 139 -11.35 0.31 -8.66
N PHE A 140 -10.57 1.19 -8.03
CA PHE A 140 -9.56 2.00 -8.73
C PHE A 140 -8.59 1.11 -9.53
N VAL A 141 -7.95 0.13 -8.88
CA VAL A 141 -7.02 -0.79 -9.56
C VAL A 141 -7.73 -1.58 -10.66
N ALA A 142 -8.95 -2.05 -10.41
CA ALA A 142 -9.70 -2.79 -11.42
C ALA A 142 -10.05 -1.93 -12.65
N GLN A 143 -10.35 -0.64 -12.46
CA GLN A 143 -10.61 0.29 -13.55
C GLN A 143 -9.36 0.50 -14.40
N VAL A 144 -8.22 0.83 -13.77
CA VAL A 144 -6.94 1.02 -14.47
C VAL A 144 -6.57 -0.23 -15.28
N VAL A 145 -6.72 -1.42 -14.70
CA VAL A 145 -6.47 -2.68 -15.42
C VAL A 145 -7.42 -2.86 -16.61
N ALA A 146 -8.70 -2.51 -16.45
CA ALA A 146 -9.68 -2.61 -17.53
C ALA A 146 -9.38 -1.64 -18.68
N ASP A 147 -8.95 -0.42 -18.37
CA ASP A 147 -8.58 0.60 -19.36
C ASP A 147 -7.40 0.13 -20.20
N PHE A 148 -6.34 -0.39 -19.57
CA PHE A 148 -5.19 -0.95 -20.30
C PHE A 148 -5.56 -2.19 -21.12
N ALA A 149 -6.41 -3.08 -20.58
CA ALA A 149 -6.87 -4.26 -21.32
C ALA A 149 -7.80 -3.91 -22.50
N ALA A 150 -8.36 -2.70 -22.55
CA ALA A 150 -9.12 -2.22 -23.71
C ALA A 150 -8.17 -1.79 -24.84
N LEU A 151 -7.05 -1.13 -24.50
CA LEU A 151 -6.03 -0.69 -25.47
C LEU A 151 -5.36 -1.85 -26.21
N GLU A 152 -5.17 -3.00 -25.57
CA GLU A 152 -4.57 -4.19 -26.22
C GLU A 152 -5.50 -4.87 -27.25
N ARG A 153 -6.78 -4.48 -27.31
CA ARG A 153 -7.79 -5.08 -28.19
C ARG A 153 -8.10 -4.26 -29.44
N GLU A 154 -7.49 -3.09 -29.58
CA GLU A 154 -7.54 -2.22 -30.76
C GLU A 154 -6.38 -2.53 -31.72
#